data_AF-A0A3D2F6B2-F1
#
_entry.id   AF-A0A3D2F6B2-F1
#
_cell.length_a   1.000
_cell.length_b   1.000
_cell.length_c   1.000
_cell.angle_alpha   90.00
_cell.angle_beta   90.00
_cell.angle_gamma   90.00
#
_symmetry.space_group_name_H-M   'P 1'
#
loop_
_entity.id
_entity.type
_entity.pdbx_description
1 polymer ?
#
loop_
_entity_poly.entity_id
_entity_poly.type
_entity_poly.pdbx_seq_one_letter_code
_entity_poly.pdbx_strand_id
1 'polypeptide(L)' 'MSTFDEDLFLKGLEQRKSTLGAEYVEGNLATADDFTRPFQEAMTAWCWGFGWG' A
#
# COMPACT_ATOMS: atom_id res chain seq x y z
N MET A 1 16.49 3.30 -11.43
CA MET A 1 16.35 3.33 -9.96
C MET A 1 14.87 3.20 -9.68
N SER A 2 14.44 2.08 -9.08
CA SER A 2 13.03 1.94 -8.70
C SER A 2 12.71 3.00 -7.66
N THR A 3 11.63 3.75 -7.84
CA THR A 3 11.10 4.71 -6.86
C THR A 3 10.26 4.03 -5.78
N PHE A 4 10.15 2.70 -5.84
CA PHE A 4 9.43 1.89 -4.87
C PHE A 4 10.33 1.55 -3.68
N ASP A 5 9.88 1.96 -2.48
CA ASP A 5 10.51 1.63 -1.20
C ASP A 5 9.73 0.47 -0.58
N GLU A 6 10.32 -0.72 -0.65
CA GLU A 6 9.68 -1.97 -0.21
C GLU A 6 9.46 -2.00 1.30
N ASP A 7 10.37 -1.44 2.09
CA ASP A 7 10.27 -1.41 3.55
C ASP A 7 9.09 -0.52 3.99
N LEU A 8 8.96 0.67 3.39
CA LEU A 8 7.82 1.54 3.63
C LEU A 8 6.51 0.90 3.14
N PHE A 9 6.53 0.19 2.01
CA PHE A 9 5.34 -0.51 1.53
C PHE A 9 4.89 -1.60 2.50
N LEU A 10 5.80 -2.46 2.99
CA LEU A 10 5.45 -3.54 3.91
C LEU A 10 4.91 -2.99 5.23
N LYS A 11 5.59 -1.98 5.79
CA LYS A 11 5.16 -1.29 7.01
C LYS A 11 3.77 -0.67 6.84
N GLY A 12 3.57 0.03 5.71
CA GLY A 12 2.30 0.65 5.39
C GLY A 12 1.19 -0.36 5.11
N LEU A 13 1.52 -1.51 4.53
CA LEU A 13 0.56 -2.57 4.28
C LEU A 13 0.01 -3.13 5.58
N GLU A 14 0.87 -3.37 6.58
CA GLU A 14 0.45 -3.79 7.91
C GLU A 14 -0.50 -2.76 8.55
N GLN A 15 -0.08 -1.50 8.59
CA GLN A 15 -0.87 -0.43 9.21
C GLN A 15 -2.22 -0.20 8.49
N ARG A 16 -2.20 -0.25 7.15
CA ARG A 16 -3.39 -0.12 6.31
C ARG A 16 -4.37 -1.26 6.54
N LYS A 17 -3.88 -2.52 6.64
CA LYS A 17 -4.71 -3.69 6.95
C LYS A 17 -5.28 -3.64 8.37
N SER A 18 -4.49 -3.20 9.34
CA SER A 18 -4.93 -3.02 10.73
C SER A 18 -6.08 -1.99 10.84
N THR A 19 -6.02 -0.92 10.03
CA THR A 19 -7.00 0.17 10.08
C THR A 19 -8.26 -0.12 9.25
N LEU A 20 -8.11 -0.61 8.03
CA LEU A 20 -9.21 -0.76 7.07
C LEU A 20 -9.72 -2.20 6.93
N GLY A 21 -9.02 -3.17 7.52
CA GLY A 21 -9.29 -4.60 7.37
C GLY A 21 -8.51 -5.24 6.23
N ALA A 22 -8.00 -6.45 6.47
CA ALA A 22 -7.18 -7.17 5.50
C ALA A 22 -7.91 -7.46 4.18
N GLU A 23 -9.15 -7.92 4.25
CA GLU A 23 -9.95 -8.30 3.07
C GLU A 23 -10.16 -7.12 2.11
N TYR A 24 -10.48 -5.94 2.63
CA TYR A 24 -10.64 -4.73 1.82
C TYR A 24 -9.34 -4.32 1.12
N VAL A 25 -8.23 -4.36 1.85
CA VAL A 25 -6.92 -3.93 1.33
C VAL A 25 -6.39 -4.92 0.30
N GLU A 26 -6.51 -6.21 0.55
CA GLU A 26 -6.11 -7.26 -0.38
C GLU A 26 -6.96 -7.25 -1.64
N GLY A 27 -8.29 -7.08 -1.51
CA GLY A 27 -9.18 -6.91 -2.65
C GLY A 27 -8.77 -5.73 -3.54
N ASN A 28 -8.54 -4.56 -2.94
CA ASN A 28 -8.10 -3.37 -3.69
C ASN A 28 -6.76 -3.57 -4.41
N LEU A 29 -5.80 -4.28 -3.81
CA LEU A 29 -4.51 -4.55 -4.44
C LEU A 29 -4.60 -5.62 -5.52
N ALA A 30 -5.46 -6.63 -5.34
CA ALA A 30 -5.68 -7.70 -6.29
C ALA A 30 -6.40 -7.24 -7.56
N THR A 31 -7.30 -6.26 -7.44
CA THR A 31 -8.03 -5.69 -8.58
C THR A 31 -7.36 -4.47 -9.21
N ALA A 32 -6.20 -4.05 -8.72
CA ALA A 32 -5.47 -2.91 -9.27
C ALA A 32 -4.84 -3.27 -10.62
N ASP A 33 -5.27 -2.57 -11.65
CA ASP A 33 -4.72 -2.64 -13.01
C ASP A 33 -3.46 -1.78 -13.18
N ASP A 34 -2.85 -1.81 -14.37
CA ASP A 34 -1.61 -1.07 -14.67
C ASP A 34 -1.72 0.45 -14.43
N PHE A 35 -2.93 1.00 -14.51
CA PHE A 35 -3.17 2.43 -14.26
C PHE A 35 -3.27 2.73 -12.75
N THR A 36 -3.97 1.89 -11.99
CA THR A 36 -4.27 2.13 -10.57
C THR A 36 -3.22 1.55 -9.63
N ARG A 37 -2.44 0.56 -10.07
CA ARG A 37 -1.42 -0.14 -9.28
C ARG A 37 -0.34 0.81 -8.73
N PRO A 38 0.28 1.71 -9.53
CA PRO A 38 1.29 2.62 -9.00
C PRO A 38 0.74 3.55 -7.92
N PHE A 39 -0.52 3.95 -8.03
CA PHE A 39 -1.18 4.78 -7.01
C PHE A 39 -1.43 4.01 -5.72
N GLN A 40 -1.90 2.77 -5.80
CA GLN A 40 -2.12 1.93 -4.61
C GLN A 40 -0.81 1.63 -3.89
N GLU A 41 0.27 1.38 -4.62
CA GLU A 41 1.61 1.18 -4.07
C GLU A 41 2.14 2.45 -3.40
N ALA A 42 2.03 3.61 -4.06
CA ALA A 42 2.47 4.88 -3.50
C ALA A 42 1.67 5.28 -2.25
N MET A 43 0.34 5.11 -2.26
CA MET A 43 -0.49 5.36 -1.08
C MET A 43 -0.13 4.43 0.08
N THR A 44 0.10 3.15 -0.19
CA THR A 44 0.49 2.17 0.83
C THR A 44 1.85 2.51 1.42
N ALA A 45 2.86 2.76 0.60
CA ALA A 45 4.19 3.08 1.10
C ALA A 45 4.25 4.45 1.79
N TRP A 46 3.73 5.50 1.16
CA TRP A 46 3.97 6.87 1.61
C TRP A 46 2.97 7.33 2.68
N CYS A 47 1.67 7.14 2.45
CA CYS A 47 0.67 7.56 3.44
C CYS A 47 0.65 6.58 4.62
N TRP A 48 0.56 5.28 4.35
CA TRP A 48 0.45 4.29 5.42
C TRP A 48 1.78 3.89 6.03
N GLY A 49 2.87 3.83 5.24
CA GLY A 49 4.18 3.42 5.73
C GLY A 49 5.00 4.54 6.34
N PHE A 50 5.12 5.67 5.65
CA PHE A 50 5.85 6.84 6.16
C PHE A 50 4.98 7.72 7.06
N GLY A 51 3.73 8.00 6.68
CA GLY A 51 2.85 8.91 7.42
C GLY A 51 2.30 8.32 8.72
N TRP A 52 1.84 7.07 8.70
CA TRP A 52 1.16 6.41 9.82
C TRP A 52 1.84 5.13 10.35
N GLY A 53 2.86 4.63 9.66
CA GLY A 53 3.54 3.39 9.99
C GLY A 53 4.56 3.59 11.08
#